data_AF-A0A6A3SCX6-F1
#
_entry.id   AF-A0A6A3SCX6-F1
#
_cell.length_a   1.000
_cell.length_b   1.000
_cell.length_c   1.000
_cell.angle_alpha   90.00
_cell.angle_beta   90.00
_cell.angle_gamma   90.00
#
_symmetry.space_group_name_H-M   'P 1'
#
loop_
_entity.id
_entity.type
_entity.pdbx_description
1 polymer ?
#
loop_
_entity_poly.entity_id
_entity_poly.type
_entity_poly.pdbx_seq_one_letter_code
_entity_poly.pdbx_strand_id
1 'polypeptide(L)'
;MLPPETRGVIPNANSFLSEAKMTATMDLPRIISVIGVAWNSLSDLCVVMELMEGGDLRTLLDRYQSTKHPVGVDRNKATIALHVCHALTYLHSLMPPVIHRDLKSRNILLNQNLEAKLTDFGISRERRDRTMTAGVGTSLGMAPEVMLGERYDDKADMFSFGVVLSELDVHTLPYALAKEKNQDSDGRKLPDTVLLQQVAMGRLRVEFSESSPHAIVELGVSCVSVDPKMRPTAAEALYRLQVVLAQEF
;
A
#
# COMPACT_ATOMS: atom_id res chain seq x y z
N MET A 1 -13.52 -10.83 -7.95
CA MET A 1 -13.67 -12.12 -8.67
C MET A 1 -12.32 -12.78 -8.78
N LEU A 2 -12.23 -14.11 -8.75
CA LEU A 2 -10.97 -14.81 -9.03
C LEU A 2 -10.51 -14.53 -10.49
N PRO A 3 -9.22 -14.19 -10.71
CA PRO A 3 -8.65 -14.08 -12.05
C PRO A 3 -8.91 -15.34 -12.88
N PRO A 4 -9.20 -15.23 -14.20
CA PRO A 4 -9.56 -16.38 -15.04
C PRO A 4 -8.59 -17.56 -14.93
N GLU A 5 -7.29 -17.26 -14.84
CA GLU A 5 -6.18 -18.22 -14.75
C GLU A 5 -6.16 -19.04 -13.45
N THR A 6 -6.86 -18.57 -12.42
CA THR A 6 -6.88 -19.19 -11.08
C THR A 6 -8.19 -19.89 -10.74
N ARG A 7 -9.19 -19.82 -11.65
CA ARG A 7 -10.51 -20.41 -11.47
C ARG A 7 -10.42 -21.93 -11.45
N GLY A 8 -11.16 -22.57 -10.53
CA GLY A 8 -11.19 -24.03 -10.40
C GLY A 8 -10.05 -24.65 -9.56
N VAL A 9 -9.04 -23.87 -9.16
CA VAL A 9 -7.95 -24.33 -8.28
C VAL A 9 -8.35 -24.15 -6.82
N ILE A 10 -8.69 -25.25 -6.14
CA ILE A 10 -9.23 -25.26 -4.76
C ILE A 10 -8.38 -24.44 -3.76
N PRO A 11 -7.04 -24.53 -3.73
CA PRO A 11 -6.22 -23.71 -2.84
C PRO A 11 -6.37 -22.19 -3.04
N ASN A 12 -6.59 -21.74 -4.28
CA ASN A 12 -6.77 -20.32 -4.59
C ASN A 12 -8.15 -19.84 -4.15
N ALA A 13 -9.19 -20.63 -4.37
CA ALA A 13 -10.53 -20.34 -3.88
C ALA A 13 -10.56 -20.26 -2.34
N ASN A 14 -9.88 -21.18 -1.65
CA ASN A 14 -9.78 -21.14 -0.19
C ASN A 14 -9.04 -19.90 0.33
N SER A 15 -7.98 -19.47 -0.37
CA SER A 15 -7.23 -18.27 0.02
C SER A 15 -8.09 -17.01 -0.17
N PHE A 16 -8.80 -16.91 -1.29
CA PHE A 16 -9.72 -15.82 -1.58
C PHE A 16 -10.89 -15.73 -0.59
N LEU A 17 -11.48 -16.86 -0.19
CA LEU A 17 -12.50 -16.90 0.87
C LEU A 17 -11.96 -16.58 2.25
N SER A 18 -10.73 -17.01 2.56
CA SER A 18 -10.11 -16.72 3.85
C SER A 18 -9.89 -15.22 4.01
N GLU A 19 -9.50 -14.55 2.94
CA GLU A 19 -9.35 -13.10 2.88
C GLU A 19 -10.70 -12.40 3.03
N ALA A 20 -11.69 -12.78 2.23
CA ALA A 20 -13.05 -12.23 2.35
C ALA A 20 -13.63 -12.39 3.77
N LYS A 21 -13.43 -13.56 4.38
CA LYS A 21 -13.89 -13.84 5.75
C LYS A 21 -13.18 -12.94 6.76
N MET A 22 -11.87 -12.77 6.65
CA MET A 22 -11.12 -11.89 7.56
C MET A 22 -11.61 -10.45 7.46
N THR A 23 -11.72 -9.91 6.24
CA THR A 23 -12.25 -8.57 6.02
C THR A 23 -13.66 -8.41 6.57
N ALA A 24 -14.54 -9.41 6.35
CA ALA A 24 -15.91 -9.39 6.87
C ALA A 24 -16.00 -9.41 8.41
N THR A 25 -14.96 -9.86 9.11
CA THR A 25 -14.91 -9.83 10.59
C THR A 25 -14.39 -8.52 11.16
N MET A 26 -13.89 -7.60 10.32
CA MET A 26 -13.37 -6.31 10.77
C MET A 26 -14.47 -5.26 10.68
N ASP A 27 -14.73 -4.58 11.79
CA ASP A 27 -15.68 -3.46 11.84
C ASP A 27 -14.92 -2.16 12.09
N LEU A 28 -14.44 -1.54 11.01
CA LEU A 28 -13.73 -0.27 11.06
C LEU A 28 -14.11 0.60 9.85
N PRO A 29 -14.45 1.90 10.04
CA PRO A 29 -14.80 2.81 8.94
C PRO A 29 -13.70 3.05 7.89
N ARG A 30 -12.49 2.50 8.09
CA ARG A 30 -11.32 2.64 7.21
C ARG A 30 -10.87 1.32 6.58
N ILE A 31 -11.68 0.27 6.73
CA ILE A 31 -11.53 -1.02 6.05
C ILE A 31 -12.77 -1.23 5.18
N ILE A 32 -12.57 -1.77 3.98
CA ILE A 32 -13.66 -2.04 3.05
C ILE A 32 -14.66 -3.04 3.66
N SER A 33 -15.94 -2.74 3.56
CA SER A 33 -17.01 -3.62 4.05
C SER A 33 -17.30 -4.71 3.02
N VAL A 34 -17.24 -5.97 3.48
CA VAL A 34 -17.71 -7.13 2.71
C VAL A 34 -19.20 -7.33 2.97
N ILE A 35 -20.00 -7.17 1.93
CA ILE A 35 -21.46 -7.37 1.97
C ILE A 35 -21.80 -8.86 1.91
N GLY A 36 -21.06 -9.63 1.11
CA GLY A 36 -21.30 -11.06 0.98
C GLY A 36 -20.42 -11.76 -0.05
N VAL A 37 -20.75 -13.01 -0.31
CA VAL A 37 -20.07 -13.86 -1.30
C VAL A 37 -21.14 -14.45 -2.22
N ALA A 38 -20.87 -14.47 -3.53
CA ALA A 38 -21.76 -15.04 -4.53
C ALA A 38 -21.01 -16.09 -5.37
N TRP A 39 -21.67 -17.20 -5.68
CA TRP A 39 -21.10 -18.25 -6.53
C TRP A 39 -22.19 -19.05 -7.24
N ASN A 40 -21.94 -19.41 -8.50
CA ASN A 40 -22.71 -20.45 -9.22
C ASN A 40 -21.93 -21.77 -9.27
N SER A 41 -20.60 -21.68 -9.25
CA SER A 41 -19.66 -22.79 -9.26
C SER A 41 -18.39 -22.37 -8.49
N LEU A 42 -17.53 -23.31 -8.09
CA LEU A 42 -16.25 -22.98 -7.44
C LEU A 42 -15.30 -22.16 -8.35
N SER A 43 -15.52 -22.19 -9.67
CA SER A 43 -14.81 -21.36 -10.65
C SER A 43 -15.31 -19.92 -10.71
N ASP A 44 -16.53 -19.63 -10.23
CA ASP A 44 -17.19 -18.31 -10.37
C ASP A 44 -17.41 -17.62 -9.03
N LEU A 45 -16.47 -17.83 -8.11
CA LEU A 45 -16.55 -17.25 -6.78
C LEU A 45 -16.31 -15.73 -6.81
N CYS A 46 -17.22 -15.00 -6.20
CA CYS A 46 -17.24 -13.55 -6.13
C CYS A 46 -17.39 -13.09 -4.68
N VAL A 47 -16.70 -11.99 -4.34
CA VAL A 47 -16.93 -11.26 -3.09
C VAL A 47 -17.59 -9.96 -3.46
N VAL A 48 -18.69 -9.65 -2.80
CA VAL A 48 -19.45 -8.41 -2.94
C VAL A 48 -19.02 -7.50 -1.82
N MET A 49 -18.56 -6.30 -2.17
CA MET A 49 -18.08 -5.29 -1.25
C MET A 49 -18.88 -4.00 -1.45
N GLU A 50 -18.82 -3.10 -0.49
CA GLU A 50 -19.34 -1.74 -0.70
C GLU A 50 -18.66 -1.08 -1.91
N LEU A 51 -19.42 -0.24 -2.61
CA LEU A 51 -18.91 0.49 -3.76
C LEU A 51 -18.20 1.76 -3.30
N MET A 52 -16.96 1.92 -3.73
CA MET A 52 -16.15 3.12 -3.53
C MET A 52 -16.08 3.88 -4.85
N GLU A 53 -16.93 4.89 -5.05
CA GLU A 53 -17.17 5.50 -6.37
C GLU A 53 -15.98 6.32 -6.88
N GLY A 54 -15.07 6.72 -5.99
CA GLY A 54 -13.81 7.37 -6.35
C GLY A 54 -12.78 6.41 -6.97
N GLY A 55 -13.04 5.09 -6.92
CA GLY A 55 -12.10 4.07 -7.37
C GLY A 55 -10.90 3.95 -6.42
N ASP A 56 -9.77 3.49 -6.95
CA ASP A 56 -8.53 3.39 -6.19
C ASP A 56 -7.69 4.68 -6.24
N LEU A 57 -6.84 4.87 -5.22
CA LEU A 57 -5.98 6.05 -5.09
C LEU A 57 -5.02 6.18 -6.27
N ARG A 58 -4.53 5.08 -6.87
CA ARG A 58 -3.64 5.19 -8.05
C ARG A 58 -4.36 5.87 -9.21
N THR A 59 -5.61 5.50 -9.47
CA THR A 59 -6.44 6.13 -10.49
C THR A 59 -6.67 7.63 -10.22
N LEU A 60 -6.82 8.05 -8.95
CA LEU A 60 -6.88 9.47 -8.58
C LEU A 60 -5.56 10.19 -8.89
N LEU A 61 -4.42 9.59 -8.52
CA LEU A 61 -3.10 10.19 -8.73
C LEU A 61 -2.74 10.30 -10.21
N ASP A 62 -3.10 9.30 -11.02
CA ASP A 62 -2.95 9.37 -12.49
C ASP A 62 -3.76 10.55 -13.09
N ARG A 63 -4.95 10.81 -12.54
CA ARG A 63 -5.77 11.98 -12.92
C ARG A 63 -5.10 13.29 -12.50
N TYR A 64 -4.57 13.37 -11.29
CA TYR A 64 -3.83 14.54 -10.80
C TYR A 64 -2.61 14.84 -11.68
N GLN A 65 -1.85 13.82 -12.05
CA GLN A 65 -0.73 13.95 -12.96
C GLN A 65 -1.16 14.46 -14.34
N SER A 66 -2.20 13.87 -14.95
CA SER A 66 -2.66 14.26 -16.30
C SER A 66 -3.28 15.65 -16.35
N THR A 67 -3.92 16.09 -15.25
CA THR A 67 -4.50 17.43 -15.11
C THR A 67 -3.53 18.47 -14.56
N LYS A 68 -2.27 18.09 -14.32
CA LYS A 68 -1.22 18.95 -13.73
C LYS A 68 -1.64 19.56 -12.39
N HIS A 69 -2.32 18.76 -11.56
CA HIS A 69 -2.65 19.15 -10.21
C HIS A 69 -1.36 19.40 -9.39
N PRO A 70 -1.32 20.40 -8.48
CA PRO A 70 -0.10 20.72 -7.74
C PRO A 70 0.43 19.53 -6.93
N VAL A 71 1.75 19.32 -7.03
CA VAL A 71 2.51 18.44 -6.14
C VAL A 71 2.52 19.00 -4.72
N GLY A 72 2.93 18.19 -3.74
CA GLY A 72 2.77 18.50 -2.33
C GLY A 72 1.55 17.81 -1.74
N VAL A 73 1.66 17.49 -0.46
CA VAL A 73 0.53 16.98 0.32
C VAL A 73 -0.30 18.17 0.80
N ASP A 74 -1.54 18.24 0.33
CA ASP A 74 -2.57 19.16 0.83
C ASP A 74 -3.43 18.48 1.90
N ARG A 75 -4.39 19.22 2.45
CA ARG A 75 -5.31 18.73 3.49
C ARG A 75 -6.06 17.45 3.08
N ASN A 76 -6.48 17.32 1.83
CA ASN A 76 -7.22 16.14 1.37
C ASN A 76 -6.30 14.93 1.27
N LYS A 77 -5.10 15.09 0.68
CA LYS A 77 -4.08 14.03 0.62
C LYS A 77 -3.61 13.61 2.01
N ALA A 78 -3.42 14.56 2.93
CA ALA A 78 -3.09 14.27 4.34
C ALA A 78 -4.23 13.52 5.04
N THR A 79 -5.48 13.84 4.73
CA THR A 79 -6.66 13.12 5.26
C THR A 79 -6.73 11.69 4.73
N ILE A 80 -6.41 11.46 3.45
CA ILE A 80 -6.28 10.11 2.88
C ILE A 80 -5.18 9.32 3.61
N ALA A 81 -4.01 9.92 3.81
CA ALA A 81 -2.91 9.30 4.57
C ALA A 81 -3.33 8.96 6.02
N LEU A 82 -4.04 9.86 6.69
CA LEU A 82 -4.58 9.67 8.03
C LEU A 82 -5.53 8.45 8.08
N HIS A 83 -6.43 8.34 7.11
CA HIS A 83 -7.36 7.23 6.98
C HIS A 83 -6.64 5.88 6.82
N VAL A 84 -5.58 5.85 6.02
CA VAL A 84 -4.72 4.65 5.86
C VAL A 84 -4.03 4.31 7.18
N CYS A 85 -3.41 5.27 7.87
CA CYS A 85 -2.79 5.04 9.18
C CYS A 85 -3.78 4.54 10.23
N HIS A 86 -5.02 5.03 10.21
CA HIS A 86 -6.05 4.57 11.14
C HIS A 86 -6.40 3.10 10.91
N ALA A 87 -6.52 2.68 9.64
CA ALA A 87 -6.71 1.27 9.29
C ALA A 87 -5.51 0.41 9.72
N LEU A 88 -4.28 0.83 9.44
CA LEU A 88 -3.06 0.10 9.85
C LEU A 88 -2.96 -0.02 11.37
N THR A 89 -3.24 1.06 12.11
CA THR A 89 -3.24 1.05 13.58
C THR A 89 -4.20 0.00 14.13
N TYR A 90 -5.40 -0.09 13.56
CA TYR A 90 -6.36 -1.13 13.93
C TYR A 90 -5.82 -2.53 13.64
N LEU A 91 -5.34 -2.80 12.42
CA LEU A 91 -4.83 -4.12 12.03
C LEU A 91 -3.66 -4.57 12.93
N HIS A 92 -2.73 -3.67 13.20
CA HIS A 92 -1.55 -3.93 14.02
C HIS A 92 -1.89 -4.10 15.51
N SER A 93 -3.05 -3.60 15.95
CA SER A 93 -3.56 -3.76 17.33
C SER A 93 -4.29 -5.08 17.60
N LEU A 94 -4.63 -5.84 16.55
CA LEU A 94 -5.32 -7.12 16.69
C LEU A 94 -4.42 -8.17 17.36
N MET A 95 -5.02 -9.25 17.87
CA MET A 95 -4.30 -10.35 18.51
C MET A 95 -4.66 -11.71 17.85
N PRO A 96 -3.74 -12.32 17.08
CA PRO A 96 -2.42 -11.79 16.70
C PRO A 96 -2.51 -10.56 15.76
N PRO A 97 -1.45 -9.72 15.68
CA PRO A 97 -1.42 -8.59 14.76
C PRO A 97 -1.62 -9.02 13.31
N VAL A 98 -2.45 -8.28 12.57
CA VAL A 98 -2.65 -8.51 11.15
C VAL A 98 -1.74 -7.57 10.36
N ILE A 99 -0.87 -8.13 9.53
CA ILE A 99 0.01 -7.38 8.62
C ILE A 99 -0.61 -7.37 7.23
N HIS A 100 -0.74 -6.21 6.60
CA HIS A 100 -1.38 -6.02 5.31
C HIS A 100 -0.57 -6.65 4.16
N ARG A 101 0.76 -6.47 4.14
CA ARG A 101 1.75 -7.08 3.20
C ARG A 101 1.66 -6.70 1.73
N ASP A 102 0.57 -6.08 1.29
CA ASP A 102 0.43 -5.55 -0.08
C ASP A 102 -0.10 -4.11 -0.11
N LEU A 103 0.28 -3.29 0.88
CA LEU A 103 -0.18 -1.90 0.91
C LEU A 103 0.42 -1.12 -0.27
N LYS A 104 -0.45 -0.53 -1.08
CA LYS A 104 -0.11 0.27 -2.26
C LYS A 104 -1.30 1.14 -2.65
N SER A 105 -1.06 2.17 -3.47
CA SER A 105 -2.10 3.08 -3.96
C SER A 105 -3.30 2.38 -4.64
N ARG A 106 -3.10 1.20 -5.24
CA ARG A 106 -4.21 0.41 -5.83
C ARG A 106 -5.13 -0.28 -4.82
N ASN A 107 -4.65 -0.48 -3.59
CA ASN A 107 -5.39 -1.17 -2.53
C ASN A 107 -5.98 -0.17 -1.52
N ILE A 108 -5.98 1.13 -1.86
CA ILE A 108 -6.60 2.20 -1.11
C ILE A 108 -7.77 2.71 -1.96
N LEU A 109 -9.00 2.41 -1.53
CA LEU A 109 -10.21 2.80 -2.24
C LEU A 109 -10.78 4.10 -1.67
N LEU A 110 -11.39 4.92 -2.53
CA LEU A 110 -11.91 6.23 -2.19
C LEU A 110 -13.40 6.34 -2.52
N ASN A 111 -14.18 6.95 -1.63
CA ASN A 111 -15.56 7.34 -1.95
C ASN A 111 -15.62 8.73 -2.60
N GLN A 112 -16.83 9.21 -2.88
CA GLN A 112 -17.04 10.54 -3.50
C GLN A 112 -16.48 11.70 -2.67
N ASN A 113 -16.35 11.53 -1.35
CA ASN A 113 -15.84 12.53 -0.42
C ASN A 113 -14.32 12.41 -0.18
N LEU A 114 -13.61 11.59 -0.97
CA LEU A 114 -12.19 11.26 -0.77
C LEU A 114 -11.88 10.60 0.59
N GLU A 115 -12.87 9.96 1.21
CA GLU A 115 -12.63 9.13 2.38
C GLU A 115 -12.06 7.79 1.93
N ALA A 116 -10.99 7.35 2.60
CA ALA A 116 -10.21 6.21 2.17
C ALA A 116 -10.51 4.97 3.01
N LYS A 117 -10.57 3.81 2.34
CA LYS A 117 -10.66 2.49 2.96
C LYS A 117 -9.62 1.55 2.38
N LEU A 118 -9.00 0.74 3.22
CA LEU A 118 -8.09 -0.32 2.80
C LEU A 118 -8.86 -1.56 2.34
N THR A 119 -8.35 -2.20 1.29
CA THR A 119 -8.81 -3.49 0.75
C THR A 119 -7.61 -4.40 0.49
N ASP A 120 -7.87 -5.66 0.14
CA ASP A 120 -6.88 -6.60 -0.40
C ASP A 120 -5.72 -6.88 0.59
N PHE A 121 -6.10 -7.35 1.77
CA PHE A 121 -5.18 -7.78 2.82
C PHE A 121 -4.48 -9.06 2.34
N GLY A 122 -3.16 -9.02 2.18
CA GLY A 122 -2.33 -10.05 1.53
C GLY A 122 -2.23 -11.40 2.25
N ILE A 123 -3.31 -11.92 2.81
CA ILE A 123 -3.44 -13.18 3.54
C ILE A 123 -3.03 -14.38 2.66
N SER A 124 -3.30 -14.29 1.36
CA SER A 124 -2.82 -15.28 0.40
C SER A 124 -1.28 -15.31 0.28
N ARG A 125 -0.59 -14.20 0.58
CA ARG A 125 0.88 -14.13 0.61
C ARG A 125 1.46 -14.75 1.87
N GLU A 126 0.80 -14.65 3.02
CA GLU A 126 1.25 -15.31 4.25
C GLU A 126 1.51 -16.82 4.08
N ARG A 127 0.61 -17.50 3.35
CA ARG A 127 0.78 -18.92 3.07
C ARG A 127 1.88 -19.19 2.04
N ARG A 128 2.09 -18.30 1.07
CA ARG A 128 3.10 -18.44 0.01
C ARG A 128 4.51 -18.14 0.53
N ASP A 129 4.67 -17.18 1.43
CA ASP A 129 5.95 -16.80 2.05
C ASP A 129 6.57 -17.95 2.85
N ARG A 130 5.76 -18.90 3.37
CA ARG A 130 6.28 -20.15 3.96
C ARG A 130 6.95 -21.10 2.96
N THR A 131 6.82 -20.84 1.66
CA THR A 131 7.26 -21.69 0.55
C THR A 131 8.15 -20.94 -0.47
N MET A 132 8.65 -19.75 -0.12
CA MET A 132 9.32 -18.78 -1.01
C MET A 132 9.94 -19.36 -2.29
N THR A 133 9.22 -19.22 -3.40
CA THR A 133 9.81 -19.14 -4.74
C THR A 133 9.98 -17.67 -5.08
N ALA A 134 11.24 -17.27 -5.31
CA ALA A 134 11.61 -15.96 -5.81
C ALA A 134 10.88 -15.66 -7.12
N GLY A 135 9.87 -14.80 -7.10
CA GLY A 135 9.16 -14.38 -8.32
C GLY A 135 7.69 -13.96 -8.16
N VAL A 136 7.06 -14.25 -7.02
CA VAL A 136 5.63 -13.91 -6.81
C VAL A 136 5.50 -12.62 -6.00
N GLY A 137 5.44 -11.46 -6.67
CA GLY A 137 4.96 -10.22 -6.05
C GLY A 137 5.96 -9.06 -5.98
N THR A 138 6.65 -8.75 -7.08
CA THR A 138 7.52 -7.56 -7.21
C THR A 138 6.72 -6.25 -7.14
N SER A 139 6.22 -5.89 -5.95
CA SER A 139 5.61 -4.59 -5.69
C SER A 139 6.71 -3.60 -5.32
N LEU A 140 6.75 -2.45 -5.99
CA LEU A 140 7.71 -1.38 -5.67
C LEU A 140 7.48 -0.78 -4.27
N GLY A 141 6.32 -1.02 -3.65
CA GLY A 141 6.03 -0.64 -2.26
C GLY A 141 6.55 -1.63 -1.21
N MET A 142 7.16 -2.76 -1.60
CA MET A 142 7.56 -3.81 -0.67
C MET A 142 8.78 -3.40 0.17
N ALA A 143 8.76 -3.72 1.46
CA ALA A 143 9.88 -3.45 2.36
C ALA A 143 11.10 -4.32 2.02
N PRO A 144 12.34 -3.80 2.20
CA PRO A 144 13.58 -4.52 1.92
C PRO A 144 13.65 -5.92 2.54
N GLU A 145 13.32 -6.05 3.82
CA GLU A 145 13.38 -7.32 4.57
C GLU A 145 12.37 -8.35 4.04
N VAL A 146 11.20 -7.90 3.56
CA VAL A 146 10.20 -8.77 2.94
C VAL A 146 10.72 -9.32 1.62
N MET A 147 11.34 -8.46 0.81
CA MET A 147 11.93 -8.86 -0.47
C MET A 147 13.09 -9.83 -0.32
N LEU A 148 13.90 -9.65 0.72
CA LEU A 148 15.02 -10.54 1.05
C LEU A 148 14.56 -11.87 1.67
N GLY A 149 13.26 -12.02 1.94
CA GLY A 149 12.72 -13.22 2.59
C GLY A 149 13.11 -13.35 4.05
N GLU A 150 13.49 -12.24 4.68
CA GLU A 150 13.83 -12.19 6.09
C GLU A 150 12.56 -12.21 6.96
N ARG A 151 12.74 -12.37 8.28
CA ARG A 151 11.61 -12.22 9.21
C ARG A 151 11.22 -10.74 9.25
N TYR A 152 9.92 -10.50 9.10
CA TYR A 152 9.35 -9.17 9.13
C TYR A 152 8.13 -9.12 10.06
N ASP A 153 7.73 -7.92 10.44
CA ASP A 153 6.61 -7.61 11.31
C ASP A 153 5.74 -6.49 10.69
N ASP A 154 4.91 -5.84 11.50
CA ASP A 154 4.06 -4.70 11.12
C ASP A 154 4.84 -3.50 10.55
N LYS A 155 6.15 -3.40 10.82
CA LYS A 155 7.01 -2.35 10.25
C LYS A 155 7.18 -2.47 8.74
N ALA A 156 6.90 -3.64 8.16
CA ALA A 156 6.86 -3.80 6.71
C ALA A 156 5.75 -2.95 6.08
N ASP A 157 4.56 -2.91 6.69
CA ASP A 157 3.45 -2.07 6.21
C ASP A 157 3.80 -0.58 6.34
N MET A 158 4.57 -0.20 7.37
CA MET A 158 4.99 1.19 7.56
C MET A 158 5.95 1.65 6.46
N PHE A 159 6.80 0.76 5.94
CA PHE A 159 7.60 1.05 4.75
C PHE A 159 6.70 1.31 3.54
N SER A 160 5.76 0.42 3.27
CA SER A 160 4.79 0.58 2.18
C SER A 160 3.96 1.85 2.33
N PHE A 161 3.60 2.24 3.54
CA PHE A 161 2.91 3.48 3.84
C PHE A 161 3.76 4.71 3.49
N GLY A 162 5.06 4.70 3.81
CA GLY A 162 5.99 5.75 3.40
C GLY A 162 6.11 5.89 1.88
N VAL A 163 6.06 4.78 1.14
CA VAL A 163 6.00 4.80 -0.33
C VAL A 163 4.69 5.43 -0.82
N VAL A 164 3.55 5.12 -0.19
CA VAL A 164 2.25 5.75 -0.50
C VAL A 164 2.25 7.24 -0.20
N LEU A 165 2.91 7.69 0.88
CA LEU A 165 3.06 9.12 1.17
C LEU A 165 3.82 9.86 0.05
N SER A 166 4.87 9.24 -0.49
CA SER A 166 5.58 9.78 -1.66
C SER A 166 4.67 9.83 -2.88
N GLU A 167 3.89 8.78 -3.16
CA GLU A 167 2.92 8.80 -4.25
C GLU A 167 1.86 9.92 -4.08
N LEU A 168 1.35 10.15 -2.86
CA LEU A 168 0.42 11.24 -2.57
C LEU A 168 1.02 12.62 -2.85
N ASP A 169 2.31 12.78 -2.59
CA ASP A 169 3.05 14.03 -2.78
C ASP A 169 3.34 14.31 -4.26
N VAL A 170 4.00 13.37 -4.95
CA VAL A 170 4.51 13.58 -6.33
C VAL A 170 3.61 13.01 -7.43
N HIS A 171 2.54 12.28 -7.07
CA HIS A 171 1.54 11.62 -7.94
C HIS A 171 2.07 10.55 -8.88
N THR A 172 3.36 10.47 -9.13
CA THR A 172 3.97 9.46 -9.99
C THR A 172 4.04 8.09 -9.31
N LEU A 173 4.32 7.04 -10.08
CA LEU A 173 4.59 5.71 -9.51
C LEU A 173 5.88 5.74 -8.67
N PRO A 174 5.99 4.85 -7.66
CA PRO A 174 7.21 4.74 -6.87
C PRO A 174 8.46 4.60 -7.75
N TYR A 175 9.47 5.42 -7.48
CA TYR A 175 10.75 5.44 -8.18
C TYR A 175 10.68 5.75 -9.69
N ALA A 176 9.61 6.38 -10.18
CA ALA A 176 9.48 6.75 -11.60
C ALA A 176 10.65 7.64 -12.09
N LEU A 177 11.03 8.64 -11.29
CA LEU A 177 12.15 9.53 -11.61
C LEU A 177 13.50 8.80 -11.61
N ALA A 178 13.69 7.85 -10.69
CA ALA A 178 14.89 7.01 -10.68
C ALA A 178 14.98 6.10 -11.90
N LYS A 179 13.85 5.60 -12.41
CA LYS A 179 13.78 4.86 -13.69
C LYS A 179 14.15 5.73 -14.90
N GLU A 180 13.81 7.01 -14.85
CA GLU A 180 14.14 7.95 -15.93
C GLU A 180 15.61 8.37 -15.91
N LYS A 181 16.18 8.61 -14.73
CA LYS A 181 17.59 9.03 -14.56
C LYS A 181 18.60 7.91 -14.82
N ASN A 182 18.25 6.66 -14.46
CA ASN A 182 19.15 5.52 -14.54
C ASN A 182 18.83 4.62 -15.75
N GLN A 183 18.69 5.21 -16.94
CA GLN A 183 18.61 4.45 -18.18
C GLN A 183 19.97 3.80 -18.46
N ASP A 184 19.97 2.58 -19.00
CA ASP A 184 21.20 1.98 -19.50
C ASP A 184 21.72 2.75 -20.73
N SER A 185 22.93 2.42 -21.19
CA SER A 185 23.56 3.04 -22.37
C SER A 185 22.70 2.93 -23.65
N ASP A 186 21.73 2.00 -23.67
CA ASP A 186 20.80 1.75 -24.78
C ASP A 186 19.42 2.43 -24.57
N GLY A 187 19.28 3.27 -23.53
CA GLY A 187 18.03 3.99 -23.21
C GLY A 187 16.94 3.12 -22.57
N ARG A 188 17.25 1.89 -22.16
CA ARG A 188 16.27 0.98 -21.54
C ARG A 188 16.13 1.30 -20.05
N LYS A 189 14.87 1.24 -19.59
CA LYS A 189 14.54 1.42 -18.18
C LYS A 189 15.05 0.22 -17.37
N LEU A 190 15.59 0.49 -16.18
CA LEU A 190 16.00 -0.57 -15.26
C LEU A 190 14.82 -1.48 -14.90
N PRO A 191 15.05 -2.82 -14.84
CA PRO A 191 14.08 -3.75 -14.31
C PRO A 191 13.72 -3.43 -12.85
N ASP A 192 12.48 -3.69 -12.46
CA ASP A 192 12.00 -3.44 -11.10
C ASP A 192 12.84 -4.17 -10.03
N THR A 193 13.34 -5.37 -10.35
CA THR A 193 14.22 -6.14 -9.47
C THR A 193 15.51 -5.40 -9.12
N VAL A 194 16.09 -4.66 -10.07
CA VAL A 194 17.32 -3.90 -9.83
C VAL A 194 17.04 -2.68 -8.96
N LEU A 195 15.94 -1.97 -9.19
CA LEU A 195 15.54 -0.83 -8.37
C LEU A 195 15.30 -1.26 -6.93
N LEU A 196 14.54 -2.32 -6.77
CA LEU A 196 14.27 -2.95 -5.49
C LEU A 196 15.58 -3.35 -4.77
N GLN A 197 16.55 -3.94 -5.48
CA GLN A 197 17.86 -4.22 -4.90
C GLN A 197 18.59 -2.95 -4.44
N GLN A 198 18.54 -1.85 -5.21
CA GLN A 198 19.12 -0.57 -4.79
C GLN A 198 18.44 0.01 -3.56
N VAL A 199 17.11 -0.15 -3.43
CA VAL A 199 16.33 0.25 -2.24
C VAL A 199 16.77 -0.57 -1.04
N ALA A 200 16.92 -1.88 -1.18
CA ALA A 200 17.38 -2.76 -0.10
C ALA A 200 18.81 -2.44 0.36
N MET A 201 19.67 -1.99 -0.56
CA MET A 201 21.02 -1.50 -0.25
C MET A 201 21.04 -0.06 0.32
N GLY A 202 19.89 0.60 0.43
CA GLY A 202 19.78 1.99 0.90
C GLY A 202 20.32 3.04 -0.08
N ARG A 203 20.58 2.65 -1.33
CA ARG A 203 21.13 3.50 -2.40
C ARG A 203 20.05 4.25 -3.17
N LEU A 204 18.82 3.74 -3.15
CA LEU A 204 17.65 4.37 -3.74
C LEU A 204 16.60 4.59 -2.65
N ARG A 205 15.98 5.77 -2.67
CA ARG A 205 14.88 6.16 -1.78
C ARG A 205 13.76 6.76 -2.59
N VAL A 206 12.56 6.77 -2.03
CA VAL A 206 11.44 7.53 -2.60
C VAL A 206 11.73 9.03 -2.49
N GLU A 207 11.17 9.79 -3.42
CA GLU A 207 11.35 11.24 -3.50
C GLU A 207 10.10 11.96 -2.95
N PHE A 208 10.31 13.11 -2.33
CA PHE A 208 9.25 14.02 -1.87
C PHE A 208 9.49 15.39 -2.51
N SER A 209 8.41 16.11 -2.80
CA SER A 209 8.48 17.45 -3.39
C SER A 209 8.83 18.50 -2.33
N GLU A 210 9.48 19.57 -2.76
CA GLU A 210 9.77 20.73 -1.90
C GLU A 210 8.49 21.51 -1.50
N SER A 211 7.37 21.23 -2.15
CA SER A 211 6.07 21.85 -1.87
C SER A 211 5.30 21.15 -0.74
N SER A 212 5.74 19.95 -0.33
CA SER A 212 5.11 19.20 0.74
C SER A 212 5.51 19.76 2.10
N PRO A 213 4.60 19.78 3.10
CA PRO A 213 4.95 20.26 4.42
C PRO A 213 6.05 19.41 5.07
N HIS A 214 6.98 20.07 5.78
CA HIS A 214 8.21 19.42 6.27
C HIS A 214 7.91 18.22 7.19
N ALA A 215 6.90 18.33 8.04
CA ALA A 215 6.51 17.25 8.94
C ALA A 215 6.00 16.00 8.21
N ILE A 216 5.33 16.16 7.05
CA ILE A 216 4.91 15.03 6.20
C ILE A 216 6.12 14.36 5.54
N VAL A 217 7.07 15.17 5.05
CA VAL A 217 8.31 14.65 4.46
C VAL A 217 9.14 13.90 5.50
N GLU A 218 9.28 14.44 6.71
CA GLU A 218 9.98 13.79 7.81
C GLU A 218 9.33 12.45 8.18
N LEU A 219 7.99 12.42 8.30
CA LEU A 219 7.25 11.19 8.53
C LEU A 219 7.50 10.18 7.40
N GLY A 220 7.34 10.60 6.14
CA GLY A 220 7.55 9.75 4.98
C GLY A 220 8.96 9.15 4.92
N VAL A 221 9.99 9.97 5.18
CA VAL A 221 11.40 9.54 5.23
C VAL A 221 11.64 8.55 6.38
N SER A 222 11.04 8.77 7.55
CA SER A 222 11.17 7.84 8.68
C SER A 222 10.50 6.48 8.39
N CYS A 223 9.34 6.49 7.71
CA CYS A 223 8.62 5.29 7.30
C CYS A 223 9.44 4.41 6.33
N VAL A 224 10.16 5.02 5.38
CA VAL A 224 10.96 4.29 4.38
C VAL A 224 12.40 3.98 4.82
N SER A 225 12.69 4.01 6.12
CA SER A 225 14.00 3.58 6.64
C SER A 225 14.32 2.14 6.23
N VAL A 226 15.57 1.86 5.84
CA VAL A 226 16.03 0.49 5.56
C VAL A 226 15.97 -0.35 6.84
N ASP A 227 16.42 0.20 7.98
CA ASP A 227 16.26 -0.45 9.29
C ASP A 227 14.79 -0.37 9.74
N PRO A 228 14.07 -1.50 9.90
CA PRO A 228 12.69 -1.52 10.37
C PRO A 228 12.49 -0.89 11.75
N LYS A 229 13.50 -0.94 12.63
CA LYS A 229 13.42 -0.41 14.00
C LYS A 229 13.34 1.11 14.05
N MET A 230 13.85 1.77 13.01
CA MET A 230 13.82 3.22 12.88
C MET A 230 12.51 3.74 12.31
N ARG A 231 11.64 2.84 11.82
CA ARG A 231 10.32 3.22 11.30
C ARG A 231 9.36 3.47 12.47
N PRO A 232 8.48 4.48 12.40
CA PRO A 232 7.47 4.70 13.43
C PRO A 232 6.46 3.53 13.49
N THR A 233 5.72 3.41 14.57
CA THR A 233 4.51 2.54 14.59
C THR A 233 3.37 3.20 13.82
N ALA A 234 2.34 2.44 13.43
CA ALA A 234 1.16 3.00 12.80
C ALA A 234 0.46 4.04 13.70
N ALA A 235 0.44 3.80 15.01
CA ALA A 235 -0.12 4.73 16.00
C ALA A 235 0.69 6.04 16.11
N GLU A 236 2.02 5.96 16.10
CA GLU A 236 2.89 7.14 16.08
C GLU A 236 2.72 7.96 14.79
N ALA A 237 2.66 7.28 13.63
CA ALA A 237 2.42 7.93 12.36
C ALA A 237 1.04 8.60 12.31
N LEU A 238 0.00 7.92 12.83
CA LEU A 238 -1.34 8.47 12.97
C LEU A 238 -1.33 9.76 13.80
N TYR A 239 -0.67 9.75 14.97
CA TYR A 239 -0.55 10.92 15.82
C TYR A 239 0.14 12.09 15.11
N ARG A 240 1.27 11.82 14.42
CA ARG A 240 1.99 12.87 13.66
C ARG A 240 1.11 13.48 12.58
N LEU A 241 0.34 12.67 11.84
CA LEU A 241 -0.60 13.17 10.83
C LEU A 241 -1.73 14.02 11.42
N GLN A 242 -2.26 13.65 12.59
CA GLN A 242 -3.26 14.46 13.29
C GLN A 242 -2.71 15.84 13.68
N VAL A 243 -1.46 15.87 14.17
CA VAL A 243 -0.78 17.13 14.51
C VAL A 243 -0.62 18.00 13.27
N VAL A 244 -0.15 17.44 12.15
CA VAL A 244 -0.01 18.19 10.88
C VAL A 244 -1.36 18.73 10.41
N LEU A 245 -2.42 17.92 10.41
CA LEU A 245 -3.77 18.35 10.00
C LEU A 245 -4.38 19.45 10.88
N ALA A 246 -3.89 19.61 12.11
CA ALA A 246 -4.36 20.62 13.04
C ALA A 246 -3.51 21.90 13.02
N GLN A 247 -2.24 21.82 12.59
CA GLN A 247 -1.28 22.92 12.70
C GLN A 247 -0.89 23.53 11.35
N GLU A 248 -0.90 22.75 10.27
CA GLU A 248 -0.37 23.13 8.96
C GLU A 248 -1.46 23.30 7.88
N PHE A 249 -2.72 22.93 8.19
CA PHE A 249 -3.89 23.04 7.31
C PHE A 249 -5.13 23.51 8.06
#